data_AF-A0A671XN67-F1
#
_entry.id   AF-A0A671XN67-F1
#
_cell.length_a   1.000
_cell.length_b   1.000
_cell.length_c   1.000
_cell.angle_alpha   90.00
_cell.angle_beta   90.00
_cell.angle_gamma   90.00
#
_symmetry.space_group_name_H-M   'P 1'
#
loop_
_entity.id
_entity.type
_entity.pdbx_description
1 polymer ?
#
loop_
_entity_poly.entity_id
_entity_poly.type
_entity_poly.pdbx_seq_one_letter_code
_entity_poly.pdbx_strand_id
1 'polypeptide(L)'
;MDSFIIAALAVCSLTAPACGDKGTSKARSCSDIRQFYSGKGFSLDGVPQAEISGEHLRICPQGYTCCTSGMEDELATLSRREMEGLLRDAGRSLQNSLTGQYKAFDGYFLELLNRSEISLQETFTQTYGLLYSQNWQVFSDLYTDLRHYYRGSNVNLEEVLNEFWSRLLEKLFQHANKQYAPAGEDYLDCVSKQMETLRPFGETPRTMKMMVTRTFVAARSFVQGLVISGEVVRKVSQVQLSPECTRAMMRLTYCPHCRGMASARPCANYCSNVMKGCLANQADLNTEWRHLAETMIQVADRFDGPSGVDSVVLSLPNRISEAMLTMNDNIESINSKVRLFQSCGSLSARDTSSTGVDDSMKRGKVVVEDKLASSKMDKLVTDVTIRLRDMQPYWVSLPSVLCSDRVATGTGAEDKCWNGMSRARYLPEVMGDGLASQINNPEVEIDITKPDMTIRQQIMQLKIMTHRLKNALNGQDVDFQDTSDDVSGSGSGNCVDEMCYRGPRLVVPATQPPIIYQYPPENKKVKASASQNLPGISIYVLSLLTLLLRR
;
A
#
# COMPACT_ATOMS: atom_id res chain seq x y z
N MET A 1 -34.88 -18.12 87.77
CA MET A 1 -34.98 -18.07 86.30
C MET A 1 -33.61 -18.07 85.62
N ASP A 2 -32.51 -18.35 86.33
CA ASP A 2 -31.16 -18.29 85.77
C ASP A 2 -30.51 -19.65 85.47
N SER A 3 -31.15 -20.77 85.86
CA SER A 3 -30.62 -22.13 85.60
C SER A 3 -31.12 -22.75 84.29
N PHE A 4 -32.20 -22.22 83.69
CA PHE A 4 -32.74 -22.71 82.42
C PHE A 4 -32.11 -22.04 81.18
N ILE A 5 -31.58 -20.83 81.32
CA ILE A 5 -30.94 -20.09 80.22
C ILE A 5 -29.55 -20.68 79.92
N ILE A 6 -28.83 -21.12 80.96
CA ILE A 6 -27.50 -21.74 80.81
C ILE A 6 -27.61 -23.13 80.17
N ALA A 7 -28.65 -23.91 80.51
CA ALA A 7 -28.91 -25.20 79.89
C ALA A 7 -29.35 -25.08 78.42
N ALA A 8 -30.13 -24.05 78.06
CA ALA A 8 -30.52 -23.80 76.68
C ALA A 8 -29.34 -23.35 75.80
N LEU A 9 -28.42 -22.54 76.33
CA LEU A 9 -27.21 -22.12 75.60
C LEU A 9 -26.19 -23.27 75.43
N ALA A 10 -26.12 -24.21 76.38
CA ALA A 10 -25.27 -25.40 76.28
C ALA A 10 -25.82 -26.47 75.31
N VAL A 11 -27.14 -26.54 75.13
CA VAL A 11 -27.76 -27.49 74.16
C VAL A 11 -27.77 -26.90 72.74
N CYS A 12 -27.92 -25.58 72.58
CA CYS A 12 -27.82 -24.92 71.27
C CYS A 12 -26.39 -24.88 70.70
N SER A 13 -25.35 -25.16 71.51
CA SER A 13 -23.97 -25.30 71.03
C SER A 13 -23.60 -26.74 70.60
N LEU A 14 -24.50 -27.72 70.79
CA LEU A 14 -24.29 -29.13 70.43
C LEU A 14 -25.18 -29.65 69.29
N THR A 15 -26.05 -28.82 68.72
CA THR A 15 -26.89 -29.20 67.56
C THR A 15 -26.94 -28.14 66.47
N ALA A 16 -25.80 -27.51 66.16
CA ALA A 16 -25.59 -27.03 64.81
C ALA A 16 -25.33 -28.27 63.92
N PRO A 17 -26.13 -28.54 62.88
CA PRO A 17 -25.68 -29.43 61.84
C PRO A 17 -24.43 -28.78 61.25
N ALA A 18 -23.28 -29.33 61.58
CA ALA A 18 -22.10 -29.21 60.75
C ALA A 18 -22.38 -29.92 59.42
N CYS A 19 -23.25 -29.33 58.61
CA CYS A 19 -23.05 -29.30 57.17
C CYS A 19 -21.95 -28.26 56.90
N GLY A 20 -20.81 -28.42 57.58
CA GLY A 20 -19.55 -28.10 56.94
C GLY A 20 -19.53 -29.07 55.77
N ASP A 21 -19.72 -28.53 54.58
CA ASP A 21 -19.30 -29.21 53.38
C ASP A 21 -17.83 -29.54 53.60
N LYS A 22 -17.56 -30.75 54.10
CA LYS A 22 -16.29 -31.44 53.91
C LYS A 22 -16.23 -31.83 52.43
N GLY A 23 -16.48 -30.87 51.54
CA GLY A 23 -15.70 -30.73 50.35
C GLY A 23 -14.28 -30.61 50.84
N THR A 24 -13.59 -31.75 50.91
CA THR A 24 -12.19 -31.77 50.53
C THR A 24 -12.11 -30.91 49.27
N SER A 25 -11.72 -29.64 49.38
CA SER A 25 -11.33 -28.84 48.22
C SER A 25 -10.04 -29.50 47.75
N LYS A 26 -10.18 -30.63 47.06
CA LYS A 26 -9.08 -31.27 46.36
C LYS A 26 -8.55 -30.14 45.50
N ALA A 27 -7.31 -29.72 45.76
CA ALA A 27 -6.62 -28.72 44.95
C ALA A 27 -6.83 -29.13 43.49
N ARG A 28 -7.37 -28.21 42.68
CA ARG A 28 -7.74 -28.58 41.31
C ARG A 28 -6.48 -29.04 40.59
N SER A 29 -6.63 -30.12 39.83
CA SER A 29 -5.54 -30.76 39.11
C SER A 29 -5.02 -29.84 38.01
N CYS A 30 -3.70 -29.77 37.86
CA CYS A 30 -3.04 -29.07 36.75
C CYS A 30 -2.75 -29.99 35.55
N SER A 31 -3.39 -31.16 35.47
CA SER A 31 -3.21 -32.15 34.40
C SER A 31 -3.33 -31.56 33.00
N ASP A 32 -4.34 -30.72 32.78
CA ASP A 32 -4.68 -30.21 31.44
C ASP A 32 -3.59 -29.29 30.90
N ILE A 33 -3.08 -28.38 31.75
CA ILE A 33 -1.97 -27.50 31.35
C ILE A 33 -0.67 -28.27 31.20
N ARG A 34 -0.41 -29.31 32.02
CA ARG A 34 0.77 -30.16 31.87
C ARG A 34 0.79 -30.82 30.49
N GLN A 35 -0.33 -31.39 30.08
CA GLN A 35 -0.48 -32.00 28.75
C GLN A 35 -0.33 -30.97 27.63
N PHE A 36 -0.91 -29.78 27.79
CA PHE A 36 -0.76 -28.70 26.82
C PHE A 36 0.70 -28.22 26.71
N TYR A 37 1.37 -28.02 27.85
CA TYR A 37 2.73 -27.48 27.93
C TYR A 37 3.77 -28.45 27.37
N SER A 38 3.66 -29.74 27.69
CA SER A 38 4.49 -30.78 27.05
C SER A 38 4.17 -30.93 25.56
N GLY A 39 2.90 -30.80 25.17
CA GLY A 39 2.49 -30.81 23.75
C GLY A 39 3.06 -29.65 22.94
N LYS A 40 3.41 -28.53 23.60
CA LYS A 40 4.14 -27.40 23.00
C LYS A 40 5.66 -27.56 23.02
N GLY A 41 6.17 -28.67 23.56
CA GLY A 41 7.59 -29.03 23.55
C GLY A 41 8.41 -28.48 24.72
N PHE A 42 7.77 -28.00 25.80
CA PHE A 42 8.45 -27.50 26.99
C PHE A 42 8.72 -28.62 28.01
N SER A 43 9.73 -28.43 28.89
CA SER A 43 10.02 -29.39 29.97
C SER A 43 8.91 -29.38 31.03
N LEU A 44 8.60 -30.55 31.59
CA LEU A 44 7.66 -30.68 32.70
C LEU A 44 8.32 -30.42 34.07
N ASP A 45 9.62 -30.17 34.10
CA ASP A 45 10.36 -29.85 35.32
C ASP A 45 9.85 -28.55 35.94
N GLY A 46 9.46 -28.61 37.22
CA GLY A 46 8.94 -27.43 37.93
C GLY A 46 7.49 -27.05 37.58
N VAL A 47 6.80 -27.79 36.70
CA VAL A 47 5.36 -27.59 36.46
C VAL A 47 4.57 -28.13 37.68
N PRO A 48 3.63 -27.35 38.27
CA PRO A 48 2.82 -27.80 39.40
C PRO A 48 1.95 -29.02 39.06
N GLN A 49 1.66 -29.85 40.07
CA GLN A 49 0.71 -30.96 39.94
C GLN A 49 -0.74 -30.53 40.27
N ALA A 50 -0.87 -29.55 41.17
CA ALA A 50 -2.13 -28.96 41.59
C ALA A 50 -1.98 -27.43 41.69
N GLU A 51 -3.10 -26.72 41.75
CA GLU A 51 -3.12 -25.25 41.83
C GLU A 51 -2.25 -24.72 42.99
N ILE A 52 -1.42 -23.73 42.69
CA ILE A 52 -0.57 -23.00 43.64
C ILE A 52 -1.02 -21.54 43.76
N SER A 53 -0.53 -20.82 44.78
CA SER A 53 -0.71 -19.36 44.85
C SER A 53 0.02 -18.69 43.67
N GLY A 54 -0.63 -17.73 43.01
CA GLY A 54 -0.12 -17.02 41.84
C GLY A 54 0.40 -15.61 42.14
N GLU A 55 0.87 -15.35 43.36
CA GLU A 55 1.47 -14.06 43.75
C GLU A 55 2.73 -13.71 42.92
N HIS A 56 3.41 -14.72 42.37
CA HIS A 56 4.58 -14.56 41.50
C HIS A 56 4.25 -14.15 40.05
N LEU A 57 2.98 -14.17 39.66
CA LEU A 57 2.56 -13.87 38.28
C LEU A 57 2.71 -12.37 37.98
N ARG A 58 3.26 -12.06 36.79
CA ARG A 58 3.51 -10.69 36.32
C ARG A 58 2.54 -10.25 35.23
N ILE A 59 1.97 -11.18 34.49
CA ILE A 59 1.14 -10.91 33.30
C ILE A 59 -0.29 -11.38 33.53
N CYS A 60 -0.44 -12.62 33.96
CA CYS A 60 -1.74 -13.20 34.27
C CYS A 60 -2.31 -12.61 35.56
N PRO A 61 -3.64 -12.44 35.65
CA PRO A 61 -4.27 -11.97 36.88
C PRO A 61 -3.90 -12.87 38.06
N GLN A 62 -3.49 -12.25 39.17
CA GLN A 62 -3.11 -12.97 40.39
C GLN A 62 -4.29 -13.78 40.95
N GLY A 63 -3.97 -14.90 41.59
CA GLY A 63 -4.94 -15.89 42.10
C GLY A 63 -4.40 -17.30 42.02
N TYR A 64 -5.23 -18.31 42.29
CA TYR A 64 -4.81 -19.71 42.12
C TYR A 64 -4.47 -20.01 40.66
N THR A 65 -3.32 -20.65 40.44
CA THR A 65 -2.77 -20.88 39.12
C THR A 65 -2.04 -22.22 39.02
N CYS A 66 -1.93 -22.73 37.80
CA CYS A 66 -1.08 -23.85 37.43
C CYS A 66 0.20 -23.43 36.70
N CYS A 67 0.51 -22.13 36.62
CA CYS A 67 1.71 -21.62 35.97
C CYS A 67 2.72 -21.07 36.99
N THR A 68 3.99 -21.40 36.80
CA THR A 68 5.11 -20.73 37.47
C THR A 68 5.53 -19.47 36.69
N SER A 69 6.40 -18.64 37.27
CA SER A 69 6.98 -17.48 36.55
C SER A 69 7.72 -17.90 35.27
N GLY A 70 8.46 -19.02 35.31
CA GLY A 70 9.16 -19.53 34.12
C GLY A 70 8.19 -19.98 33.03
N MET A 71 7.11 -20.66 33.40
CA MET A 71 6.05 -21.03 32.44
C MET A 71 5.39 -19.79 31.83
N GLU A 72 5.15 -18.76 32.62
CA GLU A 72 4.56 -17.50 32.16
C GLU A 72 5.45 -16.80 31.12
N ASP A 73 6.77 -16.73 31.36
CA ASP A 73 7.74 -16.13 30.44
C ASP A 73 7.88 -16.93 29.13
N GLU A 74 7.90 -18.27 29.22
CA GLU A 74 7.98 -19.16 28.04
C GLU A 74 6.70 -19.09 27.18
N LEU A 75 5.53 -19.10 27.82
CA LEU A 75 4.24 -18.97 27.13
C LEU A 75 4.06 -17.57 26.53
N ALA A 76 4.56 -16.52 27.18
CA ALA A 76 4.56 -15.18 26.61
C ALA A 76 5.42 -15.12 25.34
N THR A 77 6.61 -15.71 25.39
CA THR A 77 7.51 -15.82 24.21
C THR A 77 6.89 -16.67 23.09
N LEU A 78 6.18 -17.75 23.44
CA LEU A 78 5.42 -18.55 22.46
C LEU A 78 4.32 -17.72 21.79
N SER A 79 3.50 -17.01 22.57
CA SER A 79 2.38 -16.21 22.05
C SER A 79 2.86 -15.14 21.07
N ARG A 80 3.98 -14.47 21.39
CA ARG A 80 4.63 -13.50 20.51
C ARG A 80 5.08 -14.15 19.19
N ARG A 81 5.81 -15.26 19.25
CA ARG A 81 6.31 -15.96 18.06
C ARG A 81 5.19 -16.43 17.15
N GLU A 82 4.11 -16.98 17.71
CA GLU A 82 2.93 -17.42 16.95
C GLU A 82 2.23 -16.22 16.29
N MET A 83 2.05 -15.12 17.01
CA MET A 83 1.43 -13.90 16.48
C MET A 83 2.27 -13.26 15.36
N GLU A 84 3.57 -13.10 15.56
CA GLU A 84 4.48 -12.62 14.53
C GLU A 84 4.51 -13.57 13.31
N GLY A 85 4.36 -14.88 13.53
CA GLY A 85 4.21 -15.87 12.47
C GLY A 85 2.99 -15.59 11.59
N LEU A 86 1.82 -15.41 12.21
CA LEU A 86 0.59 -15.09 11.48
C LEU A 86 0.68 -13.77 10.71
N LEU A 87 1.29 -12.74 11.30
CA LEU A 87 1.51 -11.46 10.63
C LEU A 87 2.42 -11.61 9.40
N ARG A 88 3.49 -12.40 9.52
CA ARG A 88 4.39 -12.70 8.39
C ARG A 88 3.69 -13.49 7.29
N ASP A 89 2.85 -14.46 7.64
CA ASP A 89 2.13 -15.27 6.65
C ASP A 89 1.05 -14.45 5.93
N ALA A 90 0.30 -13.60 6.66
CA ALA A 90 -0.63 -12.65 6.08
C ALA A 90 0.08 -11.65 5.16
N GLY A 91 1.25 -11.14 5.56
CA GLY A 91 2.10 -10.28 4.74
C GLY A 91 2.61 -10.97 3.48
N ARG A 92 3.07 -12.22 3.59
CA ARG A 92 3.55 -13.02 2.46
C ARG A 92 2.44 -13.27 1.42
N SER A 93 1.21 -13.53 1.86
CA SER A 93 0.07 -13.70 0.96
C SER A 93 -0.17 -12.46 0.09
N LEU A 94 -0.19 -11.27 0.71
CA LEU A 94 -0.33 -10.00 -0.01
C LEU A 94 0.88 -9.73 -0.93
N GLN A 95 2.10 -9.98 -0.44
CA GLN A 95 3.32 -9.81 -1.23
C GLN A 95 3.31 -10.70 -2.49
N ASN A 96 2.87 -11.95 -2.37
CA ASN A 96 2.74 -12.87 -3.50
C ASN A 96 1.73 -12.37 -4.53
N SER A 97 0.60 -11.81 -4.07
CA SER A 97 -0.40 -11.20 -4.95
C SER A 97 0.18 -10.03 -5.74
N LEU A 98 0.83 -9.08 -5.06
CA LEU A 98 1.47 -7.92 -5.68
C LEU A 98 2.59 -8.32 -6.66
N THR A 99 3.42 -9.29 -6.28
CA THR A 99 4.48 -9.82 -7.15
C THR A 99 3.92 -10.52 -8.38
N GLY A 100 2.79 -11.22 -8.24
CA GLY A 100 2.08 -11.83 -9.36
C GLY A 100 1.61 -10.78 -10.36
N GLN A 101 1.00 -9.69 -9.87
CA GLN A 101 0.57 -8.56 -10.72
C GLN A 101 1.76 -7.89 -11.40
N TYR A 102 2.84 -7.63 -10.66
CA TYR A 102 4.09 -7.09 -11.20
C TYR A 102 4.60 -7.93 -12.39
N LYS A 103 4.75 -9.24 -12.20
CA LYS A 103 5.26 -10.14 -13.25
C LYS A 103 4.36 -10.19 -14.48
N ALA A 104 3.05 -10.12 -14.28
CA ALA A 104 2.09 -10.15 -15.37
C ALA A 104 2.18 -8.89 -16.25
N PHE A 105 2.22 -7.70 -15.62
CA PHE A 105 2.36 -6.43 -16.33
C PHE A 105 3.74 -6.29 -16.99
N ASP A 106 4.81 -6.58 -16.25
CA ASP A 106 6.19 -6.53 -16.75
C ASP A 106 6.39 -7.46 -17.95
N GLY A 107 5.96 -8.71 -17.83
CA GLY A 107 6.04 -9.69 -18.91
C GLY A 107 5.26 -9.26 -20.15
N TYR A 108 4.04 -8.73 -19.99
CA TYR A 108 3.22 -8.33 -21.11
C TYR A 108 3.72 -7.06 -21.81
N PHE A 109 4.20 -6.06 -21.06
CA PHE A 109 4.76 -4.84 -21.65
C PHE A 109 6.01 -5.15 -22.50
N LEU A 110 6.89 -6.02 -22.01
CA LEU A 110 8.07 -6.47 -22.76
C LEU A 110 7.70 -7.32 -23.99
N GLU A 111 6.68 -8.16 -23.88
CA GLU A 111 6.13 -8.92 -25.01
C GLU A 111 5.59 -7.98 -26.10
N LEU A 112 4.87 -6.92 -25.73
CA LEU A 112 4.36 -5.90 -26.66
C LEU A 112 5.49 -5.18 -27.40
N LEU A 113 6.54 -4.76 -26.69
CA LEU A 113 7.70 -4.13 -27.32
C LEU A 113 8.38 -5.07 -28.33
N ASN A 114 8.54 -6.34 -27.96
CA ASN A 114 9.12 -7.34 -28.86
C ASN A 114 8.24 -7.57 -30.09
N ARG A 115 6.93 -7.66 -29.91
CA ARG A 115 5.98 -7.80 -31.03
C ARG A 115 6.02 -6.59 -31.96
N SER A 116 6.13 -5.39 -31.41
CA SER A 116 6.23 -4.15 -32.19
C SER A 116 7.53 -4.08 -33.00
N GLU A 117 8.67 -4.47 -32.39
CA GLU A 117 9.96 -4.55 -33.10
C GLU A 117 9.94 -5.58 -34.24
N ILE A 118 9.40 -6.77 -33.99
CA ILE A 118 9.26 -7.82 -35.03
C ILE A 118 8.37 -7.32 -36.18
N SER A 119 7.24 -6.70 -35.86
CA SER A 119 6.32 -6.14 -36.86
C SER A 119 6.99 -5.03 -37.69
N LEU A 120 7.81 -4.18 -37.06
CA LEU A 120 8.62 -3.20 -37.76
C LEU A 120 9.57 -3.89 -38.73
N GLN A 121 10.35 -4.86 -38.25
CA GLN A 121 11.33 -5.57 -39.07
C GLN A 121 10.70 -6.24 -40.28
N GLU A 122 9.61 -6.97 -40.09
CA GLU A 122 8.91 -7.67 -41.18
C GLU A 122 8.38 -6.68 -42.21
N THR A 123 7.66 -5.65 -41.75
CA THR A 123 6.97 -4.73 -42.66
C THR A 123 7.95 -3.78 -43.35
N PHE A 124 9.02 -3.35 -42.68
CA PHE A 124 10.02 -2.45 -43.25
C PHE A 124 10.94 -3.19 -44.23
N THR A 125 11.25 -4.46 -43.97
CA THR A 125 11.98 -5.30 -44.95
C THR A 125 11.16 -5.42 -46.24
N GLN A 126 9.85 -5.61 -46.15
CA GLN A 126 8.97 -5.70 -47.32
C GLN A 126 8.76 -4.36 -48.03
N THR A 127 8.64 -3.26 -47.29
CA THR A 127 8.29 -1.93 -47.85
C THR A 127 9.51 -1.15 -48.35
N TYR A 128 10.60 -1.16 -47.58
CA TYR A 128 11.79 -0.32 -47.82
C TYR A 128 13.02 -1.12 -48.28
N GLY A 129 12.97 -2.45 -48.21
CA GLY A 129 14.01 -3.35 -48.75
C GLY A 129 15.42 -2.97 -48.29
N LEU A 130 16.27 -2.57 -49.24
CA LEU A 130 17.67 -2.25 -49.01
C LEU A 130 17.87 -1.03 -48.09
N LEU A 131 16.98 -0.04 -48.13
CA LEU A 131 17.06 1.14 -47.26
C LEU A 131 16.98 0.73 -45.78
N TYR A 132 16.06 -0.17 -45.46
CA TYR A 132 15.92 -0.70 -44.10
C TYR A 132 17.11 -1.61 -43.75
N SER A 133 17.47 -2.58 -44.60
CA SER A 133 18.51 -3.56 -44.27
C SER A 133 19.90 -2.95 -44.07
N GLN A 134 20.19 -1.80 -44.69
CA GLN A 134 21.44 -1.06 -44.48
C GLN A 134 21.45 -0.23 -43.18
N ASN A 135 20.27 0.15 -42.67
CA ASN A 135 20.13 1.08 -41.55
C ASN A 135 19.36 0.47 -40.35
N TRP A 136 19.20 -0.85 -40.33
CA TRP A 136 18.36 -1.57 -39.35
C TRP A 136 18.76 -1.29 -37.90
N GLN A 137 20.06 -1.03 -37.66
CA GLN A 137 20.61 -0.72 -36.33
C GLN A 137 19.92 0.50 -35.69
N VAL A 138 19.60 1.55 -36.46
CA VAL A 138 18.93 2.76 -35.94
C VAL A 138 17.58 2.41 -35.29
N PHE A 139 16.85 1.45 -35.86
CA PHE A 139 15.56 1.02 -35.33
C PHE A 139 15.72 0.05 -34.15
N SER A 140 16.69 -0.87 -34.22
CA SER A 140 16.93 -1.82 -33.12
C SER A 140 17.48 -1.16 -31.86
N ASP A 141 18.35 -0.15 -32.02
CA ASP A 141 18.86 0.68 -30.92
C ASP A 141 17.71 1.39 -30.20
N LEU A 142 16.76 1.99 -30.95
CA LEU A 142 15.56 2.61 -30.37
C LEU A 142 14.79 1.64 -29.47
N TYR A 143 14.46 0.44 -29.94
CA TYR A 143 13.73 -0.55 -29.11
C TYR A 143 14.55 -1.04 -27.91
N THR A 144 15.88 -1.10 -28.06
CA THR A 144 16.79 -1.44 -26.97
C THR A 144 16.76 -0.36 -25.89
N ASP A 145 16.85 0.91 -26.27
CA ASP A 145 16.77 2.05 -25.34
C ASP A 145 15.40 2.16 -24.67
N LEU A 146 14.31 1.91 -25.39
CA LEU A 146 12.96 1.84 -24.83
C LEU A 146 12.84 0.76 -23.74
N ARG A 147 13.47 -0.41 -23.93
CA ARG A 147 13.54 -1.48 -22.92
C ARG A 147 14.41 -1.07 -21.74
N HIS A 148 15.55 -0.43 -21.98
CA HIS A 148 16.44 0.05 -20.92
C HIS A 148 15.76 1.09 -20.03
N TYR A 149 15.08 2.05 -20.64
CA TYR A 149 14.27 3.05 -19.94
C TYR A 149 13.21 2.37 -19.06
N TYR A 150 12.43 1.45 -19.63
CA TYR A 150 11.36 0.75 -18.91
C TYR A 150 11.88 -0.02 -17.69
N ARG A 151 13.02 -0.71 -17.83
CA ARG A 151 13.66 -1.48 -16.75
C ARG A 151 14.27 -0.62 -15.63
N GLY A 152 14.26 0.70 -15.75
CA GLY A 152 14.81 1.59 -14.73
C GLY A 152 16.25 2.03 -14.97
N SER A 153 16.78 1.88 -16.19
CA SER A 153 18.09 2.44 -16.53
C SER A 153 18.03 3.98 -16.49
N ASN A 154 19.16 4.63 -16.20
CA ASN A 154 19.25 6.10 -16.18
C ASN A 154 19.35 6.67 -17.61
N VAL A 155 18.28 6.48 -18.38
CA VAL A 155 18.15 6.90 -19.78
C VAL A 155 17.06 7.95 -19.87
N ASN A 156 17.34 9.09 -20.51
CA ASN A 156 16.31 10.10 -20.77
C ASN A 156 15.55 9.74 -22.05
N LEU A 157 14.27 9.41 -21.92
CA LEU A 157 13.43 8.99 -23.05
C LEU A 157 13.26 10.09 -24.11
N GLU A 158 13.28 11.35 -23.71
CA GLU A 158 13.20 12.47 -24.65
C GLU A 158 14.45 12.59 -25.52
N GLU A 159 15.62 12.40 -24.90
CA GLU A 159 16.92 12.42 -25.60
C GLU A 159 17.04 11.24 -26.57
N VAL A 160 16.67 10.03 -26.14
CA VAL A 160 16.65 8.83 -27.00
C VAL A 160 15.81 9.06 -28.25
N LEU A 161 14.60 9.61 -28.09
CA LEU A 161 13.71 9.86 -29.22
C LEU A 161 14.28 10.94 -30.16
N ASN A 162 14.83 12.02 -29.60
CA ASN A 162 15.47 13.08 -30.39
C ASN A 162 16.67 12.54 -31.19
N GLU A 163 17.52 11.72 -30.55
CA GLU A 163 18.67 11.09 -31.18
C GLU A 163 18.27 10.12 -32.28
N PHE A 164 17.22 9.31 -32.06
CA PHE A 164 16.65 8.43 -33.08
C PHE A 164 16.24 9.21 -34.34
N TRP A 165 15.48 10.30 -34.18
CA TRP A 165 15.02 11.10 -35.32
C TRP A 165 16.17 11.81 -36.04
N SER A 166 17.17 12.30 -35.30
CA SER A 166 18.41 12.84 -35.84
C SER A 166 19.14 11.83 -36.74
N ARG A 167 19.46 10.65 -36.19
CA ARG A 167 20.15 9.58 -36.92
C ARG A 167 19.35 9.12 -38.14
N LEU A 168 18.02 9.00 -38.01
CA LEU A 168 17.15 8.61 -39.12
C LEU A 168 17.14 9.67 -40.24
N LEU A 169 17.13 10.95 -39.91
CA LEU A 169 17.19 12.04 -40.88
C LEU A 169 18.45 11.97 -41.71
N GLU A 170 19.62 11.80 -41.08
CA GLU A 170 20.89 11.71 -41.80
C GLU A 170 20.88 10.56 -42.82
N LYS A 171 20.42 9.36 -42.42
CA LYS A 171 20.38 8.19 -43.31
C LYS A 171 19.40 8.37 -44.48
N LEU A 172 18.21 8.92 -44.21
CA LEU A 172 17.22 9.19 -45.26
C LEU A 172 17.66 10.29 -46.20
N PHE A 173 18.27 11.35 -45.66
CA PHE A 173 18.78 12.46 -46.46
C PHE A 173 19.94 12.02 -47.37
N GLN A 174 20.88 11.22 -46.85
CA GLN A 174 21.92 10.58 -47.65
C GLN A 174 21.31 9.72 -48.76
N HIS A 175 20.30 8.92 -48.44
CA HIS A 175 19.66 8.03 -49.42
C HIS A 175 18.95 8.81 -50.53
N ALA A 176 18.20 9.84 -50.19
CA ALA A 176 17.45 10.64 -51.16
C ALA A 176 18.37 11.50 -52.06
N ASN A 177 19.54 11.91 -51.55
CA ASN A 177 20.50 12.75 -52.27
C ASN A 177 21.71 11.98 -52.82
N LYS A 178 21.61 10.67 -53.05
CA LYS A 178 22.67 9.82 -53.66
C LYS A 178 23.24 10.35 -55.00
N GLN A 179 22.50 11.24 -55.66
CA GLN A 179 22.86 11.88 -56.92
C GLN A 179 23.96 12.96 -56.76
N TYR A 180 24.12 13.50 -55.56
CA TYR A 180 25.15 14.49 -55.21
C TYR A 180 26.39 13.78 -54.63
N ALA A 181 27.52 14.50 -54.53
CA ALA A 181 28.67 13.98 -53.79
C ALA A 181 28.24 13.56 -52.36
N PRO A 182 28.84 12.51 -51.77
CA PRO A 182 28.52 12.10 -50.41
C PRO A 182 28.60 13.32 -49.49
N ALA A 183 27.48 13.65 -48.84
CA ALA A 183 27.48 14.72 -47.84
C ALA A 183 28.46 14.32 -46.74
N GLY A 184 29.45 15.18 -46.46
CA GLY A 184 30.39 14.96 -45.36
C GLY A 184 29.64 14.88 -44.03
N GLU A 185 30.23 14.21 -43.02
CA GLU A 185 29.61 14.05 -41.70
C GLU A 185 29.22 15.40 -41.08
N ASP A 186 30.07 16.43 -41.22
CA ASP A 186 29.78 17.80 -40.75
C ASP A 186 28.54 18.43 -41.41
N TYR A 187 28.28 18.12 -42.68
CA TYR A 187 27.10 18.62 -43.38
C TYR A 187 25.83 17.98 -42.84
N LEU A 188 25.88 16.68 -42.54
CA LEU A 188 24.74 15.91 -42.05
C LEU A 188 24.42 16.25 -40.60
N ASP A 189 25.43 16.45 -39.76
CA ASP A 189 25.28 16.95 -38.40
C ASP A 189 24.63 18.35 -38.41
N CYS A 190 25.05 19.23 -39.33
CA CYS A 190 24.40 20.54 -39.51
C CYS A 190 22.93 20.41 -39.94
N VAL A 191 22.60 19.52 -40.88
CA VAL A 191 21.21 19.27 -41.29
C VAL A 191 20.38 18.74 -40.12
N SER A 192 20.94 17.84 -39.31
CA SER A 192 20.29 17.31 -38.11
C SER A 192 19.99 18.39 -37.08
N LYS A 193 20.95 19.30 -36.83
CA LYS A 193 20.75 20.47 -35.95
C LYS A 193 19.62 21.39 -36.40
N GLN A 194 19.27 21.37 -37.69
CA GLN A 194 18.15 22.14 -38.25
C GLN A 194 16.82 21.37 -38.26
N MET A 195 16.73 20.21 -37.60
CA MET A 195 15.52 19.37 -37.62
C MET A 195 14.28 20.11 -37.08
N GLU A 196 14.42 20.96 -36.07
CA GLU A 196 13.31 21.73 -35.50
C GLU A 196 12.74 22.80 -36.46
N THR A 197 13.62 23.44 -37.24
CA THR A 197 13.25 24.50 -38.19
C THR A 197 12.73 23.92 -39.50
N LEU A 198 13.35 22.84 -39.99
CA LEU A 198 12.99 22.19 -41.24
C LEU A 198 11.73 21.32 -41.10
N ARG A 199 11.50 20.73 -39.92
CA ARG A 199 10.44 19.74 -39.65
C ARG A 199 10.31 18.69 -40.76
N PRO A 200 11.40 17.97 -41.10
CA PRO A 200 11.41 17.07 -42.25
C PRO A 200 10.39 15.94 -42.13
N PHE A 201 10.07 15.53 -40.90
CA PHE A 201 9.11 14.47 -40.58
C PHE A 201 7.70 15.00 -40.23
N GLY A 202 7.44 16.30 -40.41
CA GLY A 202 6.20 16.93 -39.97
C GLY A 202 6.03 16.93 -38.44
N GLU A 203 4.81 16.71 -37.96
CA GLU A 203 4.47 16.68 -36.52
C GLU A 203 4.69 15.30 -35.87
N THR A 204 5.07 14.28 -36.65
CA THR A 204 5.19 12.89 -36.16
C THR A 204 6.21 12.74 -35.04
N PRO A 205 7.44 13.31 -35.09
CA PRO A 205 8.38 13.24 -33.98
C PRO A 205 7.82 13.81 -32.67
N ARG A 206 7.16 14.97 -32.74
CA ARG A 206 6.61 15.66 -31.58
C ARG A 206 5.44 14.87 -30.97
N THR A 207 4.53 14.39 -31.80
CA THR A 207 3.37 13.60 -31.34
C THR A 207 3.81 12.26 -30.77
N MET A 208 4.73 11.55 -31.43
CA MET A 208 5.31 10.30 -30.93
C MET A 208 6.05 10.52 -29.61
N LYS A 209 6.84 11.60 -29.47
CA LYS A 209 7.52 11.96 -28.21
C LYS A 209 6.55 12.09 -27.05
N MET A 210 5.46 12.84 -27.21
CA MET A 210 4.46 13.02 -26.14
C MET A 210 3.76 11.71 -25.79
N MET A 211 3.36 10.91 -26.78
CA MET A 211 2.66 9.64 -26.55
C MET A 211 3.57 8.61 -25.87
N VAL A 212 4.78 8.39 -26.41
CA VAL A 212 5.75 7.44 -25.87
C VAL A 212 6.14 7.83 -24.45
N THR A 213 6.46 9.10 -24.20
CA THR A 213 6.85 9.56 -22.85
C THR A 213 5.75 9.31 -21.83
N ARG A 214 4.51 9.74 -22.13
CA ARG A 214 3.36 9.51 -21.24
C ARG A 214 3.15 8.04 -20.92
N THR A 215 3.13 7.18 -21.95
CA THR A 215 2.87 5.76 -21.79
C THR A 215 3.97 5.04 -21.01
N PHE A 216 5.24 5.31 -21.34
CA PHE A 216 6.36 4.61 -20.71
C PHE A 216 6.63 5.08 -19.28
N VAL A 217 6.50 6.38 -18.98
CA VAL A 217 6.58 6.92 -17.61
C VAL A 217 5.48 6.29 -16.74
N ALA A 218 4.24 6.22 -17.25
CA ALA A 218 3.13 5.60 -16.56
C ALA A 218 3.35 4.10 -16.31
N ALA A 219 3.76 3.35 -17.34
CA ALA A 219 4.02 1.92 -17.24
C ALA A 219 5.15 1.60 -16.25
N ARG A 220 6.28 2.31 -16.33
CA ARG A 220 7.41 2.18 -15.40
C ARG A 220 6.99 2.50 -13.97
N SER A 221 6.33 3.64 -13.76
CA SER A 221 5.89 4.07 -12.43
C SER A 221 4.90 3.10 -11.81
N PHE A 222 3.97 2.57 -12.60
CA PHE A 222 2.98 1.59 -12.13
C PHE A 222 3.64 0.31 -11.61
N VAL A 223 4.55 -0.25 -12.39
CA VAL A 223 5.28 -1.48 -12.05
C VAL A 223 6.19 -1.26 -10.83
N GLN A 224 6.86 -0.11 -10.75
CA GLN A 224 7.59 0.31 -9.54
C GLN A 224 6.67 0.44 -8.32
N GLY A 225 5.45 0.95 -8.50
CA GLY A 225 4.43 1.04 -7.46
C GLY A 225 4.06 -0.33 -6.86
N LEU A 226 3.92 -1.36 -7.71
CA LEU A 226 3.66 -2.74 -7.26
C LEU A 226 4.84 -3.30 -6.45
N VAL A 227 6.07 -3.08 -6.92
CA VAL A 227 7.29 -3.54 -6.23
C VAL A 227 7.45 -2.86 -4.87
N ILE A 228 7.31 -1.54 -4.83
CA ILE A 228 7.42 -0.76 -3.58
C ILE A 228 6.32 -1.15 -2.60
N SER A 229 5.09 -1.37 -3.07
CA SER A 229 3.99 -1.88 -2.23
C SER A 229 4.35 -3.22 -1.58
N GLY A 230 4.92 -4.15 -2.36
CA GLY A 230 5.38 -5.44 -1.85
C GLY A 230 6.53 -5.31 -0.84
N GLU A 231 7.46 -4.39 -1.07
CA GLU A 231 8.59 -4.13 -0.17
C GLU A 231 8.16 -3.49 1.15
N VAL A 232 7.19 -2.57 1.11
CA VAL A 232 6.57 -2.00 2.32
C VAL A 232 5.92 -3.11 3.15
N VAL A 233 5.10 -3.97 2.54
CA VAL A 233 4.47 -5.10 3.25
C VAL A 233 5.53 -6.02 3.87
N ARG A 234 6.60 -6.33 3.13
CA ARG A 234 7.72 -7.14 3.63
C ARG A 234 8.42 -6.52 4.84
N LYS A 235 8.73 -5.22 4.79
CA LYS A 235 9.42 -4.52 5.89
C LYS A 235 8.53 -4.37 7.12
N VAL A 236 7.27 -3.98 6.93
CA VAL A 236 6.31 -3.79 8.03
C VAL A 236 5.97 -5.11 8.74
N SER A 237 5.83 -6.21 8.00
CA SER A 237 5.57 -7.54 8.59
C SER A 237 6.75 -8.12 9.38
N GLN A 238 7.93 -7.51 9.31
CA GLN A 238 9.12 -7.89 10.08
C GLN A 238 9.32 -7.04 11.35
N VAL A 239 8.49 -6.02 11.58
CA VAL A 239 8.54 -5.19 12.79
C VAL A 239 8.15 -6.06 14.00
N GLN A 240 9.01 -6.06 15.01
CA GLN A 240 8.80 -6.84 16.23
C GLN A 240 7.67 -6.24 17.07
N LEU A 241 6.93 -7.10 17.78
CA LEU A 241 5.90 -6.66 18.71
C LEU A 241 6.54 -6.06 19.97
N SER A 242 5.91 -5.03 20.53
CA SER A 242 6.38 -4.40 21.76
C SER A 242 6.25 -5.35 22.97
N PRO A 243 7.00 -5.10 24.06
CA PRO A 243 6.83 -5.84 25.32
C PRO A 243 5.40 -5.73 25.89
N GLU A 244 4.76 -4.58 25.73
CA GLU A 244 3.38 -4.33 26.18
C GLU A 244 2.39 -5.18 25.39
N CYS A 245 2.56 -5.25 24.07
CA CYS A 245 1.79 -6.14 23.21
C CYS A 245 2.03 -7.61 23.58
N THR A 246 3.28 -8.01 23.86
CA THR A 246 3.61 -9.38 24.27
C THR A 246 2.88 -9.77 25.56
N ARG A 247 2.83 -8.86 26.55
CA ARG A 247 2.04 -9.05 27.78
C ARG A 247 0.56 -9.20 27.49
N ALA A 248 -0.02 -8.30 26.70
CA ALA A 248 -1.44 -8.36 26.33
C ALA A 248 -1.78 -9.65 25.56
N MET A 249 -0.86 -10.12 24.71
CA MET A 249 -1.05 -11.33 23.91
C MET A 249 -1.00 -12.60 24.74
N MET A 250 -0.08 -12.66 25.70
CA MET A 250 -0.03 -13.71 26.72
C MET A 250 -1.33 -13.74 27.53
N ARG A 251 -1.82 -12.56 27.96
CA ARG A 251 -3.08 -12.42 28.70
C ARG A 251 -4.31 -12.83 27.90
N LEU A 252 -4.33 -12.52 26.61
CA LEU A 252 -5.40 -12.93 25.70
C LEU A 252 -5.42 -14.45 25.49
N THR A 253 -4.24 -15.05 25.25
CA THR A 253 -4.14 -16.40 24.69
C THR A 253 -3.95 -17.48 25.74
N TYR A 254 -3.02 -17.30 26.69
CA TYR A 254 -2.52 -18.38 27.54
C TYR A 254 -2.85 -18.24 29.03
N CYS A 255 -3.21 -17.06 29.52
CA CYS A 255 -3.69 -16.92 30.89
C CYS A 255 -4.96 -17.74 31.23
N PRO A 256 -5.89 -18.05 30.30
CA PRO A 256 -6.95 -19.02 30.56
C PRO A 256 -6.41 -20.41 30.96
N HIS A 257 -5.34 -20.87 30.30
CA HIS A 257 -4.70 -22.14 30.64
C HIS A 257 -4.09 -22.09 32.04
N CYS A 258 -3.40 -20.99 32.38
CA CYS A 258 -2.81 -20.81 33.70
C CYS A 258 -3.85 -20.77 34.84
N ARG A 259 -5.10 -20.41 34.56
CA ARG A 259 -6.19 -20.34 35.56
C ARG A 259 -7.13 -21.55 35.53
N GLY A 260 -6.75 -22.65 34.88
CA GLY A 260 -7.57 -23.87 34.80
C GLY A 260 -8.82 -23.72 33.91
N MET A 261 -8.83 -22.75 32.99
CA MET A 261 -9.93 -22.45 32.07
C MET A 261 -9.49 -22.62 30.61
N ALA A 262 -8.80 -23.71 30.27
CA ALA A 262 -8.21 -23.93 28.94
C ALA A 262 -9.22 -23.90 27.76
N SER A 263 -10.51 -24.16 28.01
CA SER A 263 -11.57 -24.11 27.00
C SER A 263 -12.18 -22.71 26.80
N ALA A 264 -11.82 -21.72 27.61
CA ALA A 264 -12.37 -20.38 27.53
C ALA A 264 -11.72 -19.59 26.38
N ARG A 265 -12.45 -19.45 25.27
CA ARG A 265 -12.03 -18.61 24.14
C ARG A 265 -12.22 -17.11 24.45
N PRO A 266 -11.35 -16.22 23.96
CA PRO A 266 -11.48 -14.78 24.11
C PRO A 266 -12.79 -14.20 23.60
N CYS A 267 -13.25 -13.13 24.23
CA CYS A 267 -14.33 -12.29 23.70
C CYS A 267 -13.87 -11.57 22.42
N ALA A 268 -14.80 -11.32 21.49
CA ALA A 268 -14.49 -10.68 20.21
C ALA A 268 -13.91 -9.26 20.38
N ASN A 269 -14.57 -8.41 21.15
CA ASN A 269 -14.12 -7.04 21.41
C ASN A 269 -12.82 -7.00 22.22
N TYR A 270 -12.63 -7.94 23.15
CA TYR A 270 -11.36 -8.07 23.89
C TYR A 270 -10.20 -8.38 22.95
N CYS A 271 -10.37 -9.37 22.07
CA CYS A 271 -9.38 -9.68 21.04
C CYS A 271 -9.13 -8.46 20.14
N SER A 272 -10.18 -7.77 19.69
CA SER A 272 -10.06 -6.59 18.85
C SER A 272 -9.22 -5.48 19.52
N ASN A 273 -9.48 -5.16 20.79
CA ASN A 273 -8.73 -4.13 21.51
C ASN A 273 -7.26 -4.50 21.71
N VAL A 274 -6.96 -5.77 22.03
CA VAL A 274 -5.57 -6.24 22.11
C VAL A 274 -4.87 -6.11 20.76
N MET A 275 -5.51 -6.59 19.69
CA MET A 275 -4.91 -6.55 18.35
C MET A 275 -4.74 -5.14 17.81
N LYS A 276 -5.72 -4.24 18.01
CA LYS A 276 -5.65 -2.83 17.60
C LYS A 276 -4.57 -2.08 18.36
N GLY A 277 -4.37 -2.39 19.65
CA GLY A 277 -3.25 -1.86 20.41
C GLY A 277 -1.91 -2.35 19.84
N CYS A 278 -1.75 -3.66 19.69
CA CYS A 278 -0.54 -4.28 19.14
C CYS A 278 -0.17 -3.78 17.73
N LEU A 279 -1.16 -3.52 16.87
CA LEU A 279 -0.98 -3.16 15.47
C LEU A 279 -1.23 -1.67 15.19
N ALA A 280 -1.20 -0.84 16.22
CA ALA A 280 -1.56 0.58 16.10
C ALA A 280 -0.65 1.34 15.15
N ASN A 281 0.67 1.08 15.19
CA ASN A 281 1.62 1.68 14.26
C ASN A 281 1.33 1.22 12.82
N GLN A 282 1.08 -0.07 12.62
CA GLN A 282 0.77 -0.63 11.29
C GLN A 282 -0.51 -0.03 10.71
N ALA A 283 -1.51 0.25 11.54
CA ALA A 283 -2.74 0.91 11.13
C ALA A 283 -2.52 2.36 10.62
N ASP A 284 -1.46 3.06 11.06
CA ASP A 284 -1.13 4.41 10.56
C ASP A 284 -0.71 4.40 9.08
N LEU A 285 -0.33 3.26 8.49
CA LEU A 285 -0.07 3.17 7.04
C LEU A 285 -1.34 3.28 6.20
N ASN A 286 -2.51 3.04 6.78
CA ASN A 286 -3.75 2.85 6.04
C ASN A 286 -4.11 4.03 5.13
N THR A 287 -3.86 5.27 5.55
CA THR A 287 -4.18 6.46 4.76
C THR A 287 -3.36 6.52 3.48
N GLU A 288 -2.04 6.45 3.58
CA GLU A 288 -1.16 6.51 2.41
C GLU A 288 -1.21 5.24 1.56
N TRP A 289 -1.46 4.08 2.18
CA TRP A 289 -1.69 2.82 1.47
C TRP A 289 -2.92 2.90 0.57
N ARG A 290 -4.02 3.44 1.08
CA ARG A 290 -5.25 3.66 0.29
C ARG A 290 -5.03 4.68 -0.82
N HIS A 291 -4.38 5.81 -0.53
CA HIS A 291 -4.06 6.81 -1.56
C HIS A 291 -3.17 6.23 -2.66
N LEU A 292 -2.19 5.40 -2.31
CA LEU A 292 -1.35 4.69 -3.29
C LEU A 292 -2.21 3.77 -4.16
N ALA A 293 -3.03 2.91 -3.55
CA ALA A 293 -3.91 1.99 -4.29
C ALA A 293 -4.85 2.73 -5.25
N GLU A 294 -5.50 3.82 -4.79
CA GLU A 294 -6.38 4.65 -5.61
C GLU A 294 -5.64 5.32 -6.77
N THR A 295 -4.41 5.79 -6.54
CA THR A 295 -3.59 6.40 -7.58
C THR A 295 -3.12 5.35 -8.60
N MET A 296 -2.76 4.15 -8.13
CA MET A 296 -2.38 3.04 -9.01
C MET A 296 -3.55 2.59 -9.88
N ILE A 297 -4.77 2.53 -9.35
CA ILE A 297 -5.98 2.24 -10.13
C ILE A 297 -6.17 3.30 -11.23
N GLN A 298 -6.04 4.59 -10.90
CA GLN A 298 -6.14 5.67 -11.90
C GLN A 298 -5.08 5.56 -13.00
N VAL A 299 -3.87 5.11 -12.68
CA VAL A 299 -2.81 4.86 -13.68
C VAL A 299 -3.15 3.64 -14.54
N ALA A 300 -3.64 2.56 -13.93
CA ALA A 300 -4.04 1.36 -14.65
C ALA A 300 -5.17 1.62 -15.66
N ASP A 301 -6.14 2.46 -15.29
CA ASP A 301 -7.25 2.88 -16.16
C ASP A 301 -6.76 3.60 -17.44
N ARG A 302 -5.54 4.15 -17.45
CA ARG A 302 -4.92 4.78 -18.64
C ARG A 302 -4.28 3.79 -19.60
N PHE A 303 -4.06 2.55 -19.18
CA PHE A 303 -3.45 1.54 -20.03
C PHE A 303 -4.43 0.91 -21.01
N ASP A 304 -5.71 0.95 -20.68
CA ASP A 304 -6.81 0.58 -21.55
C ASP A 304 -7.23 1.77 -22.45
N GLY A 305 -7.82 1.46 -23.60
CA GLY A 305 -8.48 2.41 -24.48
C GLY A 305 -7.67 2.82 -25.72
N PRO A 306 -8.20 3.78 -26.51
CA PRO A 306 -7.65 4.16 -27.81
C PRO A 306 -6.31 4.91 -27.73
N SER A 307 -5.93 5.39 -26.55
CA SER A 307 -4.61 5.94 -26.25
C SER A 307 -3.86 5.09 -25.21
N GLY A 308 -4.28 3.84 -25.04
CA GLY A 308 -3.71 2.88 -24.12
C GLY A 308 -2.33 2.39 -24.56
N VAL A 309 -1.73 1.53 -23.72
CA VAL A 309 -0.38 1.01 -23.94
C VAL A 309 -0.27 0.27 -25.26
N ASP A 310 -1.24 -0.62 -25.55
CA ASP A 310 -1.24 -1.43 -26.77
C ASP A 310 -1.25 -0.56 -28.02
N SER A 311 -2.14 0.43 -28.04
CA SER A 311 -2.28 1.35 -29.17
C SER A 311 -0.99 2.15 -29.42
N VAL A 312 -0.37 2.67 -28.35
CA VAL A 312 0.87 3.45 -28.48
C VAL A 312 2.04 2.57 -28.93
N VAL A 313 2.26 1.43 -28.26
CA VAL A 313 3.43 0.57 -28.54
C VAL A 313 3.32 -0.10 -29.91
N LEU A 314 2.13 -0.58 -30.31
CA LEU A 314 1.95 -1.24 -31.60
C LEU A 314 1.82 -0.27 -32.77
N SER A 315 1.54 1.01 -32.53
CA SER A 315 1.51 2.03 -33.59
C SER A 315 2.89 2.61 -33.94
N LEU A 316 3.93 2.35 -33.14
CA LEU A 316 5.29 2.88 -33.39
C LEU A 316 5.79 2.60 -34.83
N PRO A 317 5.69 1.37 -35.38
CA PRO A 317 6.15 1.10 -36.75
C PRO A 317 5.40 1.92 -37.80
N ASN A 318 4.09 2.08 -37.61
CA ASN A 318 3.24 2.88 -38.50
C ASN A 318 3.64 4.37 -38.46
N ARG A 319 3.87 4.92 -37.26
CA ARG A 319 4.29 6.32 -37.08
C ARG A 319 5.65 6.58 -37.70
N ILE A 320 6.61 5.68 -37.49
CA ILE A 320 7.95 5.79 -38.09
C ILE A 320 7.83 5.74 -39.62
N SER A 321 7.03 4.83 -40.17
CA SER A 321 6.79 4.74 -41.62
C SER A 321 6.11 5.99 -42.18
N GLU A 322 5.12 6.54 -41.48
CA GLU A 322 4.43 7.80 -41.84
C GLU A 322 5.42 8.97 -41.89
N ALA A 323 6.33 9.06 -40.92
CA ALA A 323 7.39 10.06 -40.89
C ALA A 323 8.36 9.90 -42.08
N MET A 324 8.81 8.67 -42.37
CA MET A 324 9.70 8.39 -43.51
C MET A 324 9.05 8.83 -44.83
N LEU A 325 7.79 8.48 -45.05
CA LEU A 325 7.02 8.90 -46.23
C LEU A 325 6.89 10.43 -46.31
N THR A 326 6.57 11.08 -45.19
CA THR A 326 6.45 12.54 -45.11
C THR A 326 7.76 13.25 -45.46
N MET A 327 8.90 12.72 -45.00
CA MET A 327 10.20 13.29 -45.32
C MET A 327 10.53 13.11 -46.80
N ASN A 328 10.27 11.92 -47.35
CA ASN A 328 10.49 11.64 -48.76
C ASN A 328 9.64 12.53 -49.67
N ASP A 329 8.36 12.73 -49.33
CA ASP A 329 7.45 13.61 -50.08
C ASP A 329 7.88 15.09 -49.99
N ASN A 330 8.55 15.49 -48.90
CA ASN A 330 9.03 16.86 -48.70
C ASN A 330 10.48 17.09 -49.10
N ILE A 331 11.16 16.12 -49.73
CA ILE A 331 12.62 16.17 -49.92
C ILE A 331 13.09 17.39 -50.73
N GLU A 332 12.35 17.79 -51.76
CA GLU A 332 12.70 18.97 -52.57
C GLU A 332 12.53 20.28 -51.79
N SER A 333 11.48 20.37 -50.97
CA SER A 333 11.25 21.48 -50.06
C SER A 333 12.35 21.56 -48.99
N ILE A 334 12.79 20.43 -48.45
CA ILE A 334 13.89 20.36 -47.49
C ILE A 334 15.20 20.80 -48.17
N ASN A 335 15.53 20.24 -49.33
CA ASN A 335 16.73 20.60 -50.10
C ASN A 335 16.76 22.09 -50.47
N SER A 336 15.62 22.65 -50.91
CA SER A 336 15.51 24.07 -51.19
C SER A 336 15.72 24.91 -49.93
N LYS A 337 15.07 24.58 -48.80
CA LYS A 337 15.26 25.29 -47.52
C LYS A 337 16.70 25.20 -47.03
N VAL A 338 17.33 24.03 -47.04
CA VAL A 338 18.74 23.87 -46.64
C VAL A 338 19.67 24.73 -47.51
N ARG A 339 19.42 24.80 -48.82
CA ARG A 339 20.14 25.70 -49.74
C ARG A 339 19.81 27.17 -49.48
N LEU A 340 18.55 27.50 -49.17
CA LEU A 340 18.05 28.87 -49.00
C LEU A 340 18.51 29.50 -47.69
N PHE A 341 18.64 28.70 -46.63
CA PHE A 341 19.16 29.14 -45.34
C PHE A 341 20.69 29.24 -45.32
N GLN A 342 21.41 28.76 -46.35
CA GLN A 342 22.87 28.70 -46.41
C GLN A 342 23.53 28.13 -45.14
N SER A 343 22.77 27.41 -44.32
CA SER A 343 23.13 27.07 -42.95
C SER A 343 24.17 25.97 -42.87
N CYS A 344 24.26 25.12 -43.91
CA CYS A 344 25.16 23.97 -43.95
C CYS A 344 26.11 23.96 -45.19
N GLY A 345 26.12 25.01 -46.01
CA GLY A 345 26.88 25.06 -47.28
C GLY A 345 26.14 24.43 -48.48
N SER A 346 26.76 24.41 -49.67
CA SER A 346 26.15 23.86 -50.90
C SER A 346 26.70 22.49 -51.26
N LEU A 347 25.81 21.54 -51.60
CA LEU A 347 26.19 20.24 -52.19
C LEU A 347 26.75 20.45 -53.61
N SER A 348 28.00 20.05 -53.83
CA SER A 348 28.63 20.07 -55.16
C SER A 348 27.97 19.01 -56.06
N ALA A 349 27.50 19.41 -57.24
CA ALA A 349 26.97 18.49 -58.24
C ALA A 349 28.07 17.53 -58.71
N ARG A 350 27.74 16.25 -58.81
CA ARG A 350 28.67 15.23 -59.29
C ARG A 350 28.64 15.20 -60.81
N ASP A 351 29.76 15.53 -61.46
CA ASP A 351 29.95 15.32 -62.89
C ASP A 351 30.10 13.82 -63.16
N THR A 352 29.01 13.10 -63.47
CA THR A 352 29.04 11.89 -64.30
C THR A 352 27.65 11.35 -64.59
N SER A 353 27.40 11.07 -65.87
CA SER A 353 26.26 10.32 -66.38
C SER A 353 26.24 8.89 -65.81
N SER A 354 25.29 8.58 -64.95
CA SER A 354 24.90 7.19 -64.70
C SER A 354 23.38 7.07 -64.66
N THR A 355 22.86 6.18 -65.50
CA THR A 355 21.48 5.70 -65.55
C THR A 355 21.09 5.13 -64.19
N GLY A 356 20.43 5.93 -63.36
CA GLY A 356 19.86 5.50 -62.09
C GLY A 356 18.52 4.81 -62.34
N VAL A 357 18.42 3.54 -61.94
CA VAL A 357 17.11 2.89 -61.75
C VAL A 357 16.37 3.69 -60.69
N ASP A 358 15.21 4.20 -61.05
CA ASP A 358 14.29 4.92 -60.16
C ASP A 358 13.74 3.94 -59.11
N ASP A 359 14.45 3.80 -57.99
CA ASP A 359 13.97 3.08 -56.81
C ASP A 359 13.15 4.04 -55.95
N SER A 360 12.12 4.63 -56.56
CA SER A 360 11.11 5.43 -55.87
C SER A 360 10.51 4.61 -54.72
N MET A 361 10.45 5.20 -53.53
CA MET A 361 9.98 4.53 -52.31
C MET A 361 8.56 3.99 -52.55
N LYS A 362 8.40 2.66 -52.60
CA LYS A 362 7.11 2.04 -52.91
C LYS A 362 6.11 2.37 -51.80
N ARG A 363 4.92 2.82 -52.21
CA ARG A 363 3.80 3.15 -51.32
C ARG A 363 3.17 1.87 -50.75
N GLY A 364 3.86 1.23 -49.80
CA GLY A 364 3.32 0.13 -49.01
C GLY A 364 2.54 0.64 -47.80
N LYS A 365 1.29 0.22 -47.63
CA LYS A 365 0.59 0.42 -46.35
C LYS A 365 1.17 -0.57 -45.34
N VAL A 366 1.78 -0.06 -44.29
CA VAL A 366 2.11 -0.86 -43.10
C VAL A 366 0.78 -1.21 -42.44
N VAL A 367 0.37 -2.48 -42.52
CA VAL A 367 -0.85 -2.99 -41.89
C VAL A 367 -0.41 -3.79 -40.68
N VAL A 368 -0.59 -3.20 -39.49
CA VAL A 368 -0.45 -3.94 -38.22
C VAL A 368 -1.82 -4.54 -37.91
N GLU A 369 -1.92 -5.87 -37.86
CA GLU A 369 -3.14 -6.55 -37.41
C GLU A 369 -3.36 -6.30 -35.90
N ASP A 370 -4.37 -5.47 -35.61
CA ASP A 370 -4.59 -4.81 -34.31
C ASP A 370 -5.54 -5.55 -33.36
N LYS A 371 -6.15 -6.67 -33.77
CA LYS A 371 -7.35 -7.18 -33.05
C LYS A 371 -7.09 -8.08 -31.84
N LEU A 372 -5.88 -8.59 -31.63
CA LEU A 372 -5.62 -9.58 -30.55
C LEU A 372 -4.98 -8.97 -29.28
N ALA A 373 -4.34 -7.81 -29.38
CA ALA A 373 -3.58 -7.22 -28.27
C ALA A 373 -4.50 -6.61 -27.19
N SER A 374 -5.45 -5.76 -27.61
CA SER A 374 -6.35 -5.01 -26.71
C SER A 374 -6.99 -5.88 -25.63
N SER A 375 -7.50 -7.08 -25.96
CA SER A 375 -8.20 -7.92 -24.98
C SER A 375 -7.34 -8.44 -23.80
N LYS A 376 -6.00 -8.42 -23.91
CA LYS A 376 -5.11 -8.93 -22.85
C LYS A 376 -4.77 -7.81 -21.85
N MET A 377 -4.54 -6.58 -22.31
CA MET A 377 -4.34 -5.44 -21.41
C MET A 377 -5.57 -5.22 -20.53
N ASP A 378 -6.77 -5.24 -21.13
CA ASP A 378 -8.04 -5.00 -20.41
C ASP A 378 -8.24 -5.98 -19.25
N LYS A 379 -7.89 -7.25 -19.46
CA LYS A 379 -7.94 -8.29 -18.42
C LYS A 379 -6.94 -8.02 -17.31
N LEU A 380 -5.70 -7.63 -17.65
CA LEU A 380 -4.69 -7.29 -16.65
C LEU A 380 -5.09 -6.07 -15.82
N VAL A 381 -5.63 -5.02 -16.46
CA VAL A 381 -6.13 -3.82 -15.80
C VAL A 381 -7.31 -4.16 -14.88
N THR A 382 -8.23 -5.01 -15.32
CA THR A 382 -9.36 -5.47 -14.51
C THR A 382 -8.88 -6.26 -13.29
N ASP A 383 -8.01 -7.24 -13.50
CA ASP A 383 -7.48 -8.11 -12.44
C ASP A 383 -6.73 -7.31 -11.38
N VAL A 384 -5.83 -6.41 -11.80
CA VAL A 384 -5.07 -5.59 -10.84
C VAL A 384 -5.97 -4.61 -10.11
N THR A 385 -6.98 -4.03 -10.78
CA THR A 385 -7.93 -3.11 -10.12
C THR A 385 -8.71 -3.81 -9.02
N ILE A 386 -9.16 -5.05 -9.24
CA ILE A 386 -9.83 -5.86 -8.21
C ILE A 386 -8.87 -6.09 -7.04
N ARG A 387 -7.63 -6.54 -7.31
CA ARG A 387 -6.63 -6.80 -6.24
C ARG A 387 -6.26 -5.54 -5.46
N LEU A 388 -6.10 -4.40 -6.13
CA LEU A 388 -5.79 -3.12 -5.51
C LEU A 388 -6.96 -2.63 -4.64
N ARG A 389 -8.21 -2.89 -5.02
CA ARG A 389 -9.39 -2.60 -4.17
C ARG A 389 -9.45 -3.50 -2.94
N ASP A 390 -9.26 -4.81 -3.13
CA ASP A 390 -9.30 -5.79 -2.04
C ASP A 390 -8.22 -5.53 -0.98
N MET A 391 -7.06 -4.98 -1.37
CA MET A 391 -5.99 -4.66 -0.42
C MET A 391 -6.15 -3.32 0.31
N GLN A 392 -7.07 -2.44 -0.10
CA GLN A 392 -7.24 -1.11 0.52
C GLN A 392 -7.41 -1.16 2.05
N PRO A 393 -8.27 -2.03 2.63
CA PRO A 393 -8.46 -2.09 4.07
C PRO A 393 -7.41 -2.93 4.80
N TYR A 394 -6.36 -3.43 4.13
CA TYR A 394 -5.45 -4.44 4.66
C TYR A 394 -4.93 -4.13 6.07
N TRP A 395 -4.36 -2.94 6.30
CA TRP A 395 -3.75 -2.61 7.60
C TRP A 395 -4.74 -2.53 8.76
N VAL A 396 -5.97 -2.08 8.50
CA VAL A 396 -7.03 -1.95 9.51
C VAL A 396 -7.88 -3.22 9.65
N SER A 397 -7.81 -4.13 8.68
CA SER A 397 -8.52 -5.42 8.74
C SER A 397 -7.75 -6.50 9.48
N LEU A 398 -6.43 -6.36 9.65
CA LEU A 398 -5.58 -7.34 10.36
C LEU A 398 -6.14 -7.77 11.73
N PRO A 399 -6.60 -6.87 12.62
CA PRO A 399 -7.23 -7.28 13.88
C PRO A 399 -8.39 -8.26 13.70
N SER A 400 -9.25 -8.02 12.71
CA SER A 400 -10.42 -8.88 12.44
C SER A 400 -10.01 -10.26 11.93
N VAL A 401 -9.03 -10.31 11.02
CA VAL A 401 -8.49 -11.54 10.44
C VAL A 401 -7.78 -12.38 11.51
N LEU A 402 -7.04 -11.75 12.43
CA LEU A 402 -6.30 -12.45 13.47
C LEU A 402 -7.21 -12.93 14.61
N CYS A 403 -8.38 -12.31 14.79
CA CYS A 403 -9.34 -12.69 15.81
C CYS A 403 -10.38 -13.73 15.35
N SER A 404 -10.69 -13.84 14.04
CA SER A 404 -11.80 -14.64 13.53
C SER A 404 -11.83 -16.08 14.06
N ASP A 405 -10.67 -16.74 14.10
CA ASP A 405 -10.57 -18.16 14.44
C ASP A 405 -10.33 -18.40 15.94
N ARG A 406 -10.02 -17.32 16.68
CA ARG A 406 -9.61 -17.35 18.09
C ARG A 406 -10.75 -17.06 19.05
N VAL A 407 -11.72 -16.27 18.63
CA VAL A 407 -12.79 -15.78 19.51
C VAL A 407 -13.86 -16.83 19.80
N ALA A 408 -14.61 -16.62 20.88
CA ALA A 408 -15.80 -17.42 21.17
C ALA A 408 -16.88 -17.15 20.13
N THR A 409 -17.45 -18.22 19.56
CA THR A 409 -18.52 -18.16 18.54
C THR A 409 -19.76 -18.92 19.01
N GLY A 410 -20.94 -18.54 18.51
CA GLY A 410 -22.22 -19.17 18.83
C GLY A 410 -23.10 -18.37 19.79
N THR A 411 -24.28 -18.92 20.11
CA THR A 411 -25.30 -18.26 20.94
C THR A 411 -24.82 -18.11 22.40
N GLY A 412 -24.84 -16.88 22.93
CA GLY A 412 -24.37 -16.56 24.27
C GLY A 412 -22.83 -16.53 24.42
N ALA A 413 -22.08 -16.56 23.32
CA ALA A 413 -20.62 -16.45 23.33
C ALA A 413 -20.14 -15.13 23.95
N GLU A 414 -20.85 -14.03 23.71
CA GLU A 414 -20.53 -12.71 24.27
C GLU A 414 -20.62 -12.66 25.80
N ASP A 415 -21.41 -13.54 26.42
CA ASP A 415 -21.64 -13.58 27.87
C ASP A 415 -20.73 -14.58 28.59
N LYS A 416 -20.16 -15.55 27.86
CA LYS A 416 -19.41 -16.69 28.41
C LYS A 416 -18.06 -16.88 27.72
N CYS A 417 -17.38 -15.79 27.41
CA CYS A 417 -16.04 -15.74 26.82
C CYS A 417 -15.00 -15.27 27.85
N TRP A 418 -13.71 -15.44 27.52
CA TRP A 418 -12.60 -14.91 28.31
C TRP A 418 -12.45 -13.41 28.07
N ASN A 419 -12.55 -12.61 29.13
CA ASN A 419 -12.47 -11.15 29.07
C ASN A 419 -11.15 -10.57 29.62
N GLY A 420 -10.13 -11.43 29.83
CA GLY A 420 -8.85 -11.02 30.42
C GLY A 420 -8.76 -11.18 31.95
N MET A 421 -9.86 -11.50 32.63
CA MET A 421 -9.89 -11.79 34.07
C MET A 421 -10.59 -13.11 34.40
N SER A 422 -11.78 -13.31 33.83
CA SER A 422 -12.62 -14.47 34.08
C SER A 422 -13.46 -14.81 32.85
N ARG A 423 -14.30 -15.84 32.96
CA ARG A 423 -15.28 -16.20 31.94
C ARG A 423 -16.56 -15.38 32.15
N ALA A 424 -16.64 -14.22 31.50
CA ALA A 424 -17.74 -13.27 31.62
C ALA A 424 -17.77 -12.33 30.40
N ARG A 425 -18.81 -11.51 30.31
CA ARG A 425 -18.93 -10.48 29.28
C ARG A 425 -17.74 -9.50 29.32
N TYR A 426 -17.27 -9.10 28.15
CA TYR A 426 -16.35 -7.99 27.98
C TYR A 426 -17.13 -6.68 27.80
N LEU A 427 -16.90 -5.72 28.70
CA LEU A 427 -17.64 -4.47 28.76
C LEU A 427 -17.02 -3.31 27.96
N PRO A 428 -15.69 -3.15 27.87
CA PRO A 428 -15.11 -2.03 27.14
C PRO A 428 -15.48 -2.02 25.66
N GLU A 429 -15.63 -0.82 25.10
CA GLU A 429 -15.88 -0.62 23.68
C GLU A 429 -14.62 -0.85 22.85
N VAL A 430 -14.80 -1.07 21.56
CA VAL A 430 -13.69 -1.30 20.63
C VAL A 430 -13.02 0.03 20.28
N MET A 431 -11.69 0.09 20.43
CA MET A 431 -10.89 1.27 20.09
C MET A 431 -10.90 1.57 18.59
N GLY A 432 -10.64 2.84 18.24
CA GLY A 432 -10.39 3.25 16.86
C GLY A 432 -9.09 2.65 16.30
N ASP A 433 -8.85 2.83 15.00
CA ASP A 433 -7.60 2.39 14.37
C ASP A 433 -6.51 3.48 14.45
N GLY A 434 -5.24 3.06 14.33
CA GLY A 434 -4.08 3.96 14.37
C GLY A 434 -3.57 4.25 15.78
N LEU A 435 -2.36 4.80 15.85
CA LEU A 435 -1.62 5.03 17.10
C LEU A 435 -2.34 6.01 18.03
N ALA A 436 -2.84 7.13 17.49
CA ALA A 436 -3.52 8.16 18.27
C ALA A 436 -4.80 7.65 18.95
N SER A 437 -5.49 6.70 18.34
CA SER A 437 -6.73 6.12 18.88
C SER A 437 -6.50 5.19 20.08
N GLN A 438 -5.25 4.81 20.38
CA GLN A 438 -4.94 3.87 21.46
C GLN A 438 -4.62 4.52 22.81
N ILE A 439 -4.68 5.85 22.93
CA ILE A 439 -4.35 6.55 24.18
C ILE A 439 -5.14 6.02 25.39
N ASN A 440 -6.39 5.60 25.17
CA ASN A 440 -7.28 5.07 26.19
C ASN A 440 -7.55 3.56 26.02
N ASN A 441 -6.67 2.83 25.32
CA ASN A 441 -6.86 1.40 25.13
C ASN A 441 -6.77 0.67 26.49
N PRO A 442 -7.82 -0.06 26.92
CA PRO A 442 -7.85 -0.69 28.24
C PRO A 442 -6.94 -1.92 28.35
N GLU A 443 -6.50 -2.50 27.23
CA GLU A 443 -5.78 -3.78 27.19
C GLU A 443 -4.29 -3.64 26.92
N VAL A 444 -3.87 -2.57 26.23
CA VAL A 444 -2.48 -2.34 25.83
C VAL A 444 -2.11 -0.90 26.13
N GLU A 445 -1.15 -0.70 27.04
CA GLU A 445 -0.58 0.62 27.33
C GLU A 445 0.38 1.01 26.20
N ILE A 446 0.12 2.13 25.52
CA ILE A 446 0.88 2.56 24.35
C ILE A 446 1.30 4.02 24.50
N ASP A 447 2.61 4.27 24.34
CA ASP A 447 3.17 5.61 24.27
C ASP A 447 2.98 6.19 22.86
N ILE A 448 1.89 6.94 22.66
CA ILE A 448 1.55 7.56 21.37
C ILE A 448 2.60 8.58 20.88
N THR A 449 3.50 9.03 21.76
CA THR A 449 4.55 10.01 21.42
C THR A 449 5.77 9.37 20.77
N LYS A 450 5.88 8.03 20.79
CA LYS A 450 7.00 7.26 20.25
C LYS A 450 6.53 6.32 19.13
N PRO A 451 6.23 6.86 17.93
CA PRO A 451 5.89 6.03 16.79
C PRO A 451 7.09 5.19 16.35
N ASP A 452 6.81 4.03 15.75
CA ASP A 452 7.87 3.20 15.16
C ASP A 452 8.48 3.89 13.93
N MET A 453 9.81 4.06 13.95
CA MET A 453 10.53 4.77 12.90
C MET A 453 10.57 4.00 11.57
N THR A 454 10.57 2.66 11.61
CA THR A 454 10.51 1.82 10.40
C THR A 454 9.18 2.02 9.69
N ILE A 455 8.09 2.07 10.46
CA ILE A 455 6.75 2.35 9.97
C ILE A 455 6.67 3.75 9.34
N ARG A 456 7.19 4.78 10.03
CA ARG A 456 7.22 6.16 9.51
C ARG A 456 8.03 6.28 8.21
N GLN A 457 9.15 5.56 8.10
CA GLN A 457 9.91 5.47 6.86
C GLN A 457 9.10 4.83 5.74
N GLN A 458 8.35 3.75 6.00
CA GLN A 458 7.51 3.13 4.98
C GLN A 458 6.35 4.04 4.55
N ILE A 459 5.75 4.79 5.48
CA ILE A 459 4.75 5.83 5.15
C ILE A 459 5.34 6.86 4.18
N MET A 460 6.58 7.29 4.41
CA MET A 460 7.27 8.20 3.47
C MET A 460 7.50 7.55 2.10
N GLN A 461 7.88 6.27 2.04
CA GLN A 461 8.04 5.55 0.77
C GLN A 461 6.73 5.48 -0.02
N LEU A 462 5.61 5.21 0.66
CA LEU A 462 4.28 5.26 0.03
C LEU A 462 3.99 6.64 -0.54
N LYS A 463 4.23 7.71 0.22
CA LYS A 463 4.04 9.11 -0.24
C LYS A 463 4.86 9.46 -1.47
N ILE A 464 6.15 9.13 -1.46
CA ILE A 464 7.06 9.38 -2.59
C ILE A 464 6.54 8.66 -3.83
N MET A 465 6.14 7.39 -3.70
CA MET A 465 5.63 6.61 -4.82
C MET A 465 4.29 7.13 -5.33
N THR A 466 3.37 7.51 -4.44
CA THR A 466 2.10 8.16 -4.82
C THR A 466 2.36 9.45 -5.58
N HIS A 467 3.31 10.27 -5.15
CA HIS A 467 3.68 11.50 -5.86
C HIS A 467 4.25 11.20 -7.26
N ARG A 468 5.15 10.21 -7.37
CA ARG A 468 5.68 9.75 -8.67
C ARG A 468 4.57 9.29 -9.61
N LEU A 469 3.62 8.49 -9.14
CA LEU A 469 2.47 8.04 -9.94
C LEU A 469 1.58 9.19 -10.39
N LYS A 470 1.35 10.19 -9.53
CA LYS A 470 0.58 11.39 -9.90
C LYS A 470 1.26 12.20 -11.00
N ASN A 471 2.59 12.33 -10.94
CA ASN A 471 3.35 12.99 -12.01
C ASN A 471 3.34 12.17 -13.30
N ALA A 472 3.42 10.84 -13.17
CA ALA A 472 3.31 9.93 -14.30
C ALA A 472 1.96 10.04 -15.03
N LEU A 473 0.85 10.28 -14.31
CA LEU A 473 -0.46 10.56 -14.93
C LEU A 473 -0.44 11.79 -15.85
N ASN A 474 0.40 12.77 -15.54
CA ASN A 474 0.57 13.98 -16.34
C ASN A 474 1.64 13.81 -17.44
N GLY A 475 2.32 12.66 -17.49
CA GLY A 475 3.44 12.40 -18.38
C GLY A 475 4.76 13.04 -17.96
N GLN A 476 4.89 13.44 -16.70
CA GLN A 476 6.11 14.03 -16.17
C GLN A 476 6.98 12.95 -15.55
N ASP A 477 8.21 12.79 -16.05
CA ASP A 477 9.21 11.95 -15.43
C ASP A 477 9.94 12.71 -14.33
N VAL A 478 9.78 12.26 -13.09
CA VAL A 478 10.39 12.87 -11.91
C VAL A 478 11.88 12.51 -11.81
N ASP A 479 12.30 11.41 -12.44
CA ASP A 479 13.70 10.98 -12.39
C ASP A 479 14.61 11.85 -13.30
N PHE A 480 14.04 12.60 -14.25
CA PHE A 480 14.76 13.44 -15.22
C PHE A 480 14.27 14.90 -15.27
N GLN A 481 13.70 15.39 -14.16
CA GLN A 481 13.02 16.68 -14.14
C GLN A 481 13.94 17.93 -14.17
N ASP A 482 15.24 17.79 -14.49
CA ASP A 482 16.19 18.89 -14.62
C ASP A 482 17.32 18.59 -15.63
N THR A 483 17.20 19.11 -16.86
CA THR A 483 18.36 19.47 -17.73
C THR A 483 18.04 20.46 -18.86
N SER A 484 16.80 20.93 -19.06
CA SER A 484 16.53 21.94 -20.10
C SER A 484 15.42 22.91 -19.70
N ASP A 485 15.83 24.00 -19.04
CA ASP A 485 15.57 25.38 -19.44
C ASP A 485 15.55 26.27 -18.20
N ASP A 486 16.60 27.09 -18.10
CA ASP A 486 16.60 28.34 -17.35
C ASP A 486 15.33 29.15 -17.71
N VAL A 487 14.29 29.08 -16.88
CA VAL A 487 13.40 30.24 -16.69
C VAL A 487 14.16 31.26 -15.84
N SER A 488 15.17 31.84 -16.47
CA SER A 488 15.82 33.07 -16.05
C SER A 488 14.88 34.23 -16.38
N GLY A 489 13.83 34.37 -15.56
CA GLY A 489 12.96 35.53 -15.55
C GLY A 489 13.63 36.67 -14.78
N SER A 490 14.55 37.36 -15.44
CA SER A 490 15.22 38.56 -14.94
C SER A 490 14.22 39.62 -14.47
N GLY A 491 14.37 40.06 -13.23
CA GLY A 491 13.78 41.29 -12.73
C GLY A 491 14.59 42.49 -13.19
N SER A 492 13.99 43.33 -14.05
CA SER A 492 14.29 44.79 -14.16
C SER A 492 13.27 45.45 -15.09
N GLY A 493 12.34 46.26 -14.55
CA GLY A 493 12.25 47.72 -14.82
C GLY A 493 11.27 48.03 -15.97
N ASN A 494 10.32 48.95 -15.94
CA ASN A 494 10.11 50.19 -15.19
C ASN A 494 8.58 50.41 -15.05
N CYS A 495 8.10 50.76 -13.86
CA CYS A 495 6.85 51.53 -13.76
C CYS A 495 7.25 52.96 -13.43
N VAL A 496 7.14 53.81 -14.45
CA VAL A 496 7.12 55.25 -14.30
C VAL A 496 5.76 55.63 -13.70
N ASP A 497 5.76 56.78 -13.05
CA ASP A 497 4.80 57.26 -12.06
C ASP A 497 3.30 57.15 -12.39
N GLU A 498 2.55 57.13 -11.28
CA GLU A 498 1.10 57.25 -11.10
C GLU A 498 0.17 56.02 -11.36
N MET A 499 -0.29 55.49 -10.21
CA MET A 499 -1.50 54.68 -9.99
C MET A 499 -1.41 53.15 -10.20
N CYS A 500 -0.64 52.46 -9.35
CA CYS A 500 -0.90 51.06 -8.99
C CYS A 500 -1.75 50.96 -7.71
N TYR A 501 -2.95 50.41 -7.82
CA TYR A 501 -3.81 50.05 -6.69
C TYR A 501 -3.17 48.92 -5.85
N ARG A 502 -2.93 49.18 -4.56
CA ARG A 502 -2.51 48.19 -3.56
C ARG A 502 -3.68 47.28 -3.19
N GLY A 503 -3.60 46.00 -3.53
CA GLY A 503 -4.34 44.91 -2.87
C GLY A 503 -3.44 44.17 -1.86
N PRO A 504 -3.97 43.63 -0.74
CA PRO A 504 -3.21 43.50 0.50
C PRO A 504 -2.39 42.21 0.65
N ARG A 505 -1.37 42.36 1.50
CA ARG A 505 -0.42 41.35 1.99
C ARG A 505 -1.08 40.22 2.78
N LEU A 506 -0.37 39.08 2.75
CA LEU A 506 -0.39 37.95 3.67
C LEU A 506 -0.83 38.30 5.10
N VAL A 507 -1.85 37.59 5.59
CA VAL A 507 -2.23 37.51 7.00
C VAL A 507 -1.87 36.11 7.50
N VAL A 508 -0.96 36.08 8.48
CA VAL A 508 -0.67 34.94 9.36
C VAL A 508 -1.96 34.56 10.12
N PRO A 509 -2.37 33.28 10.22
CA PRO A 509 -3.48 32.93 11.10
C PRO A 509 -3.02 33.03 12.56
N ALA A 510 -3.48 34.08 13.24
CA ALA A 510 -3.45 34.15 14.69
C ALA A 510 -4.45 33.12 15.24
N THR A 511 -3.97 32.21 16.09
CA THR A 511 -4.79 31.31 16.90
C THR A 511 -5.65 32.12 17.86
N GLN A 512 -6.98 32.05 17.71
CA GLN A 512 -7.93 32.44 18.76
C GLN A 512 -8.27 31.21 19.61
N PRO A 513 -8.43 31.35 20.94
CA PRO A 513 -8.85 30.28 21.83
C PRO A 513 -10.32 29.89 21.58
N PRO A 514 -10.74 28.66 21.93
CA PRO A 514 -12.07 28.16 21.62
C PRO A 514 -13.16 28.93 22.38
N ILE A 515 -14.17 29.38 21.63
CA ILE A 515 -15.41 29.96 22.13
C ILE A 515 -16.27 28.83 22.71
N ILE A 516 -16.60 28.92 24.01
CA ILE A 516 -17.53 28.04 24.69
C ILE A 516 -18.96 28.45 24.30
N TYR A 517 -19.66 27.59 23.57
CA TYR A 517 -21.12 27.73 23.42
C TYR A 517 -21.81 27.15 24.66
N GLN A 518 -22.44 28.01 25.46
CA GLN A 518 -23.41 27.58 26.46
C GLN A 518 -24.70 27.15 25.75
N TYR A 519 -24.99 25.85 25.75
CA TYR A 519 -26.30 25.33 25.39
C TYR A 519 -27.31 25.61 26.53
N PRO A 520 -28.52 26.12 26.25
CA PRO A 520 -29.57 26.24 27.25
C PRO A 520 -30.14 24.86 27.62
N PRO A 521 -30.62 24.66 28.86
CA PRO A 521 -31.08 23.35 29.32
C PRO A 521 -32.42 22.98 28.66
N GLU A 522 -32.39 21.98 27.79
CA GLU A 522 -33.58 21.35 27.23
C GLU A 522 -34.19 20.40 28.28
N ASN A 523 -35.32 20.78 28.85
CA ASN A 523 -36.11 19.97 29.79
C ASN A 523 -36.72 18.76 29.07
N LYS A 524 -35.92 17.71 28.85
CA LYS A 524 -36.43 16.36 28.57
C LYS A 524 -36.69 15.66 29.90
N LYS A 525 -37.98 15.47 30.21
CA LYS A 525 -38.45 14.60 31.30
C LYS A 525 -37.90 13.19 31.09
N VAL A 526 -36.79 12.89 31.75
CA VAL A 526 -36.32 11.51 31.95
C VAL A 526 -37.06 10.97 33.18
N LYS A 527 -37.88 9.93 32.98
CA LYS A 527 -38.38 9.11 34.08
C LYS A 527 -37.20 8.33 34.65
N ALA A 528 -36.56 8.88 35.67
CA ALA A 528 -35.66 8.13 36.54
C ALA A 528 -36.49 7.15 37.38
N SER A 529 -36.30 5.85 37.17
CA SER A 529 -36.72 4.84 38.14
C SER A 529 -35.55 4.60 39.08
N ALA A 530 -35.51 5.35 40.18
CA ALA A 530 -34.62 5.11 41.31
C ALA A 530 -35.48 4.79 42.55
N SER A 531 -35.50 3.50 42.86
CA SER A 531 -35.79 2.84 44.14
C SER A 531 -36.43 3.65 45.28
N GLN A 532 -37.71 3.39 45.55
CA GLN A 532 -38.22 3.40 46.93
C GLN A 532 -38.34 1.93 47.39
N ASN A 533 -37.28 1.42 48.02
CA ASN A 533 -37.41 0.23 48.86
C ASN A 533 -38.20 0.65 50.10
N LEU A 534 -39.45 0.19 50.19
CA LEU A 534 -40.23 0.27 51.42
C LEU A 534 -39.48 -0.47 52.55
N PRO A 535 -39.46 0.06 53.78
CA PRO A 535 -39.05 -0.74 54.92
C PRO A 535 -40.04 -1.90 55.09
N GLY A 536 -39.52 -3.12 54.96
CA GLY A 536 -40.31 -4.34 55.06
C GLY A 536 -41.04 -4.44 56.40
N ILE A 537 -42.32 -4.81 56.30
CA ILE A 537 -43.26 -5.11 57.40
C ILE A 537 -42.67 -6.10 58.43
N SER A 538 -41.62 -6.84 58.06
CA SER A 538 -40.86 -7.76 58.90
C SER A 538 -40.24 -7.11 60.14
N ILE A 539 -39.82 -5.84 60.09
CA ILE A 539 -39.19 -5.17 61.24
C ILE A 539 -40.25 -4.84 62.32
N TYR A 540 -41.45 -4.45 61.91
CA TYR A 540 -42.56 -4.17 62.82
C TYR A 540 -43.11 -5.44 63.50
N VAL A 541 -43.09 -6.58 62.79
CA VAL A 541 -43.49 -7.89 63.34
C VAL A 541 -42.48 -8.41 64.36
N LEU A 542 -41.17 -8.19 64.15
CA LEU A 542 -40.11 -8.54 65.10
C LEU A 542 -40.13 -7.67 66.37
N SER A 543 -40.48 -6.38 66.26
CA SER A 543 -40.69 -5.53 67.44
C SER A 543 -41.96 -5.89 68.24
N LEU A 544 -43.02 -6.37 67.59
CA LEU A 544 -44.22 -6.84 68.30
C LEU A 544 -44.00 -8.19 69.01
N LEU A 545 -43.23 -9.10 68.39
CA LEU A 545 -42.89 -10.40 68.99
C LEU A 545 -42.00 -10.26 70.23
N THR A 546 -41.07 -9.29 70.23
CA THR A 546 -40.20 -9.02 71.38
C THR A 546 -40.92 -8.35 72.54
N LEU A 547 -42.00 -7.60 72.29
CA LEU A 547 -42.88 -7.03 73.32
C LEU A 547 -43.84 -8.08 73.93
N LEU A 548 -44.28 -9.08 73.15
CA LEU A 548 -45.13 -10.18 73.64
C LEU A 548 -44.35 -11.24 74.43
N LEU A 549 -43.04 -11.40 74.19
CA LEU A 549 -42.16 -12.31 74.92
C LEU A 549 -41.60 -11.73 76.24
N ARG A 550 -41.96 -10.48 76.59
CA ARG A 550 -41.45 -9.78 77.78
C ARG A 550 -42.51 -9.52 78.86
N ARG A 551 -43.59 -10.31 78.87
CA ARG A 551 -44.61 -10.29 79.92
C ARG A 551 -44.64 -11.61 80.67
#